data_AF-A0A3B8VAK6-F1
#
_entry.id   AF-A0A3B8VAK6-F1
#
_cell.length_a   1.000
_cell.length_b   1.000
_cell.length_c   1.000
_cell.angle_alpha   90.00
_cell.angle_beta   90.00
_cell.angle_gamma   90.00
#
_symmetry.space_group_name_H-M   'P 1'
#
loop_
_entity.id
_entity.type
_entity.pdbx_description
1 polymer ?
#
loop_
_entity_poly.entity_id
_entity_poly.type
_entity_poly.pdbx_seq_one_letter_code
_entity_poly.pdbx_strand_id
1 'polypeptide(L)'
;GERTFGKGSVQSLHDVSDRTGQAALKLTTQYYALPPVPGEERGRLVHKTQGDDDWGVNPDITVSMTPEQNQQAYELRRSADLIADWDAERNPEDRPDPMPLIEDGIDAQLETALLLLRARLLESADEDKVASN
;
A
#
# COMPACT_ATOMS: atom_id res chain seq x y z
N GLY A 1 2.52 -6.87 -6.89
CA GLY A 1 3.18 -5.77 -6.18
C GLY A 1 4.49 -6.23 -5.57
N GLU A 2 4.93 -5.59 -4.50
CA GLU A 2 6.17 -5.94 -3.78
C GLU A 2 5.90 -6.13 -2.29
N ARG A 3 6.83 -6.80 -1.59
CA ARG A 3 6.74 -7.00 -0.15
C ARG A 3 6.72 -5.64 0.57
N THR A 4 5.82 -5.49 1.55
CA THR A 4 5.73 -4.24 2.32
C THR A 4 6.95 -4.01 3.22
N PHE A 5 7.15 -2.75 3.64
CA PHE A 5 8.32 -2.34 4.43
C PHE A 5 8.49 -3.10 5.76
N GLY A 6 7.38 -3.53 6.38
CA GLY A 6 7.42 -4.22 7.69
C GLY A 6 7.43 -3.28 8.89
N LYS A 7 6.70 -2.16 8.84
CA LYS A 7 6.45 -1.32 10.02
C LYS A 7 5.14 -1.73 10.69
N GLY A 8 5.24 -2.63 11.68
CA GLY A 8 4.10 -3.10 12.46
C GLY A 8 4.06 -2.64 13.93
N SER A 9 4.83 -1.65 14.35
CA SER A 9 4.94 -1.24 15.76
C SER A 9 3.98 -0.10 16.13
N VAL A 10 3.35 -0.18 17.30
CA VAL A 10 2.60 0.92 17.93
C VAL A 10 3.51 1.63 18.92
N GLN A 11 3.50 2.96 18.87
CA GLN A 11 4.30 3.80 19.75
C GLN A 11 3.40 4.73 20.57
N SER A 12 3.63 4.78 21.88
CA SER A 12 2.97 5.70 22.80
C SER A 12 3.93 6.75 23.32
N LEU A 13 3.41 7.95 23.57
CA LEU A 13 4.15 9.05 24.16
C LEU A 13 3.85 9.11 25.67
N HIS A 14 4.90 9.14 26.47
CA HIS A 14 4.82 9.21 27.93
C HIS A 14 5.48 10.49 28.41
N ASP A 15 4.73 11.32 29.12
CA ASP A 15 5.27 12.55 29.72
C ASP A 15 6.28 12.21 30.81
N VAL A 16 7.45 12.85 30.76
CA VAL A 16 8.50 12.78 31.78
C VAL A 16 8.98 14.17 32.18
N SER A 17 8.13 15.18 31.95
CA SER A 17 8.39 16.56 32.32
C SER A 17 8.57 16.70 33.83
N ASP A 18 9.41 17.65 34.22
CA ASP A 18 9.62 18.01 35.62
C ASP A 18 9.57 19.53 35.81
N ARG A 19 9.98 20.02 36.99
CA ARG A 19 9.98 21.45 37.28
C ARG A 19 11.01 22.25 36.46
N THR A 20 11.94 21.57 35.81
CA THR A 20 13.07 22.16 35.09
C THR A 20 12.88 22.13 33.57
N GLY A 21 11.97 21.30 33.05
CA GLY A 21 11.66 21.29 31.63
C GLY A 21 10.56 20.33 31.21
N GLN A 22 10.13 20.48 29.96
CA GLN A 22 9.19 19.56 29.32
C GLN A 22 9.94 18.50 28.52
N ALA A 23 9.58 17.23 28.73
CA ALA A 23 10.19 16.10 28.03
C ALA A 23 9.19 14.95 27.92
N ALA A 24 9.34 14.12 26.89
CA ALA A 24 8.49 12.95 26.69
C ALA A 24 9.28 11.77 26.10
N LEU A 25 8.91 10.56 26.50
CA LEU A 25 9.44 9.31 25.98
C LEU A 25 8.48 8.71 24.96
N LYS A 26 8.99 8.46 23.76
CA LYS A 26 8.28 7.73 22.71
C LYS A 26 8.72 6.27 22.74
N LEU A 27 7.82 5.39 23.20
CA LEU A 27 8.12 3.97 23.41
C LEU A 27 7.30 3.10 22.48
N THR A 28 7.95 2.12 21.86
CA THR A 28 7.23 1.04 21.17
C THR A 28 6.62 0.12 22.23
N THR A 29 5.30 0.01 22.24
CA THR A 29 4.57 -0.73 23.29
C THR A 29 3.88 -1.97 22.77
N GLN A 30 3.57 -2.03 21.48
CA GLN A 30 2.84 -3.15 20.88
C GLN A 30 3.27 -3.39 19.43
N TYR A 31 2.93 -4.57 18.91
CA TYR A 31 3.14 -4.95 17.53
C TYR A 31 1.85 -5.53 16.92
N TYR A 32 1.63 -5.24 15.65
CA TYR A 32 0.62 -5.91 14.83
C TYR A 32 1.14 -7.25 14.32
N ALA A 33 0.25 -8.24 14.34
CA ALA A 33 0.45 -9.55 13.76
C ALA A 33 -0.64 -9.84 12.71
N LEU A 34 -0.26 -10.54 11.64
CA LEU A 34 -1.20 -11.17 10.74
C LEU A 34 -1.89 -12.34 11.45
N PRO A 35 -3.14 -12.68 11.09
CA PRO A 35 -3.78 -13.88 11.61
C PRO A 35 -2.98 -15.14 11.21
N PRO A 36 -3.07 -16.23 11.99
CA PRO A 36 -2.49 -17.51 11.60
C PRO A 36 -3.15 -17.99 10.30
N VAL A 37 -2.34 -18.53 9.39
CA VAL A 37 -2.85 -19.28 8.24
C VAL A 37 -3.21 -20.72 8.64
N PRO A 38 -4.02 -21.45 7.87
CA PRO A 38 -4.33 -22.85 8.17
C PRO A 38 -3.07 -23.69 8.37
N GLY A 39 -2.92 -24.27 9.58
CA GLY A 39 -1.75 -25.05 9.97
C GLY A 39 -0.79 -24.32 10.93
N GLU A 40 -0.97 -23.03 11.18
CA GLU A 40 -0.17 -22.28 12.16
C GLU A 40 -0.94 -22.06 13.47
N GLU A 41 -0.26 -22.20 14.61
CA GLU A 41 -0.88 -21.99 15.93
C GLU A 41 -0.98 -20.50 16.32
N ARG A 42 -0.15 -19.64 15.72
CA ARG A 42 -0.03 -18.22 16.07
C ARG A 42 0.14 -17.36 14.84
N GLY A 43 -0.34 -16.13 14.95
CA GLY A 43 -0.13 -15.10 13.95
C GLY A 43 1.33 -14.68 13.82
N ARG A 44 1.69 -14.21 12.64
CA ARG A 44 3.05 -13.76 12.31
C ARG A 44 3.19 -12.25 12.48
N LEU A 45 4.28 -11.79 13.08
CA LEU A 45 4.56 -10.35 13.20
C LEU A 45 4.78 -9.70 11.84
N VAL A 46 4.20 -8.51 11.65
CA VAL A 46 4.46 -7.68 10.45
C VAL A 46 5.74 -6.86 10.62
N HIS A 47 6.12 -6.57 11.87
CA HIS A 47 7.26 -5.70 12.17
C HIS A 47 8.59 -6.41 11.92
N LYS A 48 9.48 -5.78 11.14
CA LYS A 48 10.83 -6.28 10.90
C LYS A 48 11.71 -6.01 12.13
N THR A 49 12.18 -7.07 12.78
CA THR A 49 13.20 -7.00 13.84
C THR A 49 14.58 -7.42 13.32
N GLN A 50 15.61 -7.26 14.16
CA GLN A 50 16.98 -7.58 13.78
C GLN A 50 17.13 -9.11 13.64
N GLY A 51 17.53 -9.55 12.46
CA GLY A 51 17.72 -10.98 12.16
C GLY A 51 16.47 -11.67 11.60
N ASP A 52 15.37 -10.95 11.39
CA ASP A 52 14.18 -11.53 10.75
C ASP A 52 14.41 -11.74 9.25
N ASP A 53 14.20 -12.97 8.80
CA ASP A 53 14.17 -13.34 7.38
C ASP A 53 12.75 -13.24 6.79
N ASP A 54 11.72 -13.23 7.65
CA ASP A 54 10.32 -13.09 7.27
C ASP A 54 9.65 -11.94 8.04
N TRP A 55 9.14 -10.95 7.30
CA TRP A 55 8.48 -9.76 7.82
C TRP A 55 7.56 -9.15 6.78
N GLY A 56 6.80 -8.12 7.18
CA GLY A 56 5.93 -7.39 6.26
C GLY A 56 4.79 -8.26 5.75
N VAL A 57 4.30 -7.93 4.56
CA VAL A 57 3.24 -8.68 3.86
C VAL A 57 3.73 -8.94 2.45
N ASN A 58 3.77 -10.21 2.06
CA ASN A 58 4.11 -10.60 0.69
C ASN A 58 2.87 -10.46 -0.20
N PRO A 59 3.03 -10.02 -1.45
CA PRO A 59 1.94 -10.02 -2.41
C PRO A 59 1.65 -11.45 -2.87
N ASP A 60 0.40 -11.72 -3.27
CA ASP A 60 0.07 -13.00 -3.93
C ASP A 60 0.76 -13.13 -5.29
N ILE A 61 0.89 -12.01 -6.00
CA ILE A 61 1.57 -11.93 -7.30
C ILE A 61 2.62 -10.82 -7.23
N THR A 62 3.88 -11.21 -7.38
CA THR A 62 5.00 -10.27 -7.46
C THR A 62 5.02 -9.58 -8.82
N VAL A 63 5.01 -8.26 -8.79
CA VAL A 63 5.12 -7.41 -9.98
C VAL A 63 6.07 -6.29 -9.60
N SER A 64 7.30 -6.37 -10.08
CA SER A 64 8.33 -5.39 -9.76
C SER A 64 8.21 -4.15 -10.65
N MET A 65 8.56 -3.00 -10.10
CA MET A 65 8.67 -1.74 -10.83
C MET A 65 10.07 -1.17 -10.65
N THR A 66 10.61 -0.51 -11.68
CA THR A 66 11.88 0.19 -11.52
C THR A 66 11.73 1.41 -10.61
N PRO A 67 12.80 1.92 -9.99
CA PRO A 67 12.75 3.17 -9.24
C PRO A 67 12.16 4.34 -10.05
N GLU A 68 12.46 4.41 -11.35
CA GLU A 68 11.96 5.44 -12.26
C GLU A 68 10.46 5.29 -12.48
N GLN A 69 9.98 4.07 -12.74
CA GLN A 69 8.54 3.79 -12.84
C GLN A 69 7.80 4.14 -11.55
N ASN A 70 8.35 3.76 -10.39
CA ASN A 70 7.77 4.10 -9.08
C ASN A 70 7.66 5.61 -8.87
N GLN A 71 8.71 6.36 -9.20
CA GLN A 71 8.72 7.81 -9.06
C GLN A 71 7.71 8.45 -10.01
N GLN A 72 7.72 8.06 -11.29
CA GLN A 72 6.83 8.61 -12.31
C GLN A 72 5.35 8.32 -11.99
N ALA A 73 5.03 7.08 -11.60
CA ALA A 73 3.68 6.70 -11.19
C ALA A 73 3.22 7.50 -9.96
N TYR A 74 4.10 7.65 -8.96
CA TYR A 74 3.80 8.44 -7.75
C TYR A 74 3.53 9.90 -8.09
N GLU A 75 4.37 10.54 -8.92
CA GLU A 75 4.22 11.94 -9.30
C GLU A 75 2.95 12.19 -10.12
N LEU A 76 2.69 11.37 -11.14
CA LEU A 76 1.49 11.47 -11.96
C LEU A 76 0.23 11.27 -11.11
N ARG A 77 0.20 10.24 -10.27
CA ARG A 77 -0.93 10.01 -9.38
C ARG A 77 -1.13 11.14 -8.38
N ARG A 78 -0.05 11.58 -7.70
CA ARG A 78 -0.13 12.67 -6.71
C ARG A 78 -0.65 13.96 -7.34
N SER A 79 -0.12 14.32 -8.51
CA SER A 79 -0.54 15.54 -9.23
C SER A 79 -1.97 15.44 -9.73
N ALA A 80 -2.41 14.26 -10.16
CA ALA A 80 -3.80 13.99 -10.53
C ALA A 80 -4.76 13.95 -9.31
N ASP A 81 -4.33 13.49 -8.13
CA ASP A 81 -5.21 13.33 -6.95
C ASP A 81 -5.33 14.61 -6.09
N LEU A 82 -4.39 15.55 -6.22
CA LEU A 82 -4.41 16.83 -5.51
C LEU A 82 -5.67 17.64 -5.89
N ILE A 83 -6.59 17.79 -4.94
CA ILE A 83 -7.79 18.64 -5.06
C ILE A 83 -7.37 20.11 -5.00
N ALA A 84 -7.73 20.89 -6.03
CA ALA A 84 -7.33 22.29 -6.20
C ALA A 84 -7.71 23.19 -5.01
N ASP A 85 -8.74 22.86 -4.23
CA ASP A 85 -9.18 23.66 -3.07
C ASP A 85 -8.10 23.82 -1.98
N TRP A 86 -7.07 22.96 -1.97
CA TRP A 86 -5.97 23.02 -1.00
C TRP A 86 -4.81 23.91 -1.46
N ASP A 87 -4.81 24.32 -2.72
CA ASP A 87 -3.77 25.14 -3.35
C ASP A 87 -4.42 26.23 -4.22
N ALA A 88 -4.67 27.39 -3.61
CA ALA A 88 -5.38 28.50 -4.24
C ALA A 88 -4.67 29.07 -5.48
N GLU A 89 -3.39 28.74 -5.67
CA GLU A 89 -2.59 29.17 -6.81
C GLU A 89 -2.66 28.17 -7.98
N ARG A 90 -3.16 26.96 -7.75
CA ARG A 90 -3.25 25.91 -8.76
C ARG A 90 -4.51 26.07 -9.61
N ASN A 91 -4.33 26.17 -10.93
CA ASN A 91 -5.45 26.13 -11.86
C ASN A 91 -6.02 24.69 -11.91
N PRO A 92 -7.33 24.49 -11.67
CA PRO A 92 -7.96 23.18 -11.80
C PRO A 92 -7.78 22.52 -13.17
N GLU A 93 -7.58 23.32 -14.23
CA GLU A 93 -7.32 22.83 -15.59
C GLU A 93 -5.92 22.21 -15.75
N ASP A 94 -4.98 22.47 -14.83
CA ASP A 94 -3.62 21.89 -14.82
C ASP A 94 -3.58 20.49 -14.17
N ARG A 95 -4.73 19.83 -14.07
CA ARG A 95 -4.81 18.45 -13.57
C ARG A 95 -4.39 17.50 -14.69
N PRO A 96 -3.31 16.72 -14.52
CA PRO A 96 -2.89 15.77 -15.54
C PRO A 96 -3.88 14.61 -15.66
N ASP A 97 -3.98 14.07 -16.87
CA ASP A 97 -4.74 12.83 -17.14
C ASP A 97 -4.02 11.63 -16.50
N PRO A 98 -4.69 10.84 -15.64
CA PRO A 98 -4.10 9.65 -15.04
C PRO A 98 -4.07 8.42 -15.97
N MET A 99 -4.71 8.44 -17.15
CA MET A 99 -4.75 7.28 -18.06
C MET A 99 -3.39 6.67 -18.44
N PRO A 100 -2.30 7.44 -18.62
CA PRO A 100 -0.96 6.89 -18.84
C PRO A 100 -0.49 5.89 -17.77
N LEU A 101 -1.04 5.93 -16.54
CA LEU A 101 -0.75 4.91 -15.50
C LEU A 101 -1.19 3.49 -15.91
N ILE A 102 -2.09 3.36 -16.87
CA ILE A 102 -2.68 2.09 -17.31
C ILE A 102 -2.29 1.72 -18.74
N GLU A 103 -1.94 2.72 -19.57
CA GLU A 103 -1.75 2.52 -21.01
C GLU A 103 -0.27 2.50 -21.43
N ASP A 104 0.60 3.18 -20.68
CA ASP A 104 1.96 3.47 -21.13
C ASP A 104 3.05 2.64 -20.42
N GLY A 105 2.69 1.65 -19.60
CA GLY A 105 3.65 0.86 -18.84
C GLY A 105 4.28 1.61 -17.66
N ILE A 106 3.71 2.76 -17.27
CA ILE A 106 4.22 3.60 -16.17
C ILE A 106 4.00 2.88 -14.84
N ASP A 107 2.80 2.30 -14.63
CA ASP A 107 2.46 1.54 -13.43
C ASP A 107 2.11 0.08 -13.80
N ALA A 108 3.16 -0.72 -13.98
CA ALA A 108 3.03 -2.14 -14.28
C ALA A 108 2.22 -2.91 -13.21
N GLN A 109 2.21 -2.44 -11.95
CA GLN A 109 1.41 -3.06 -10.89
C GLN A 109 -0.08 -2.80 -11.08
N LEU A 110 -0.46 -1.56 -11.38
CA LEU A 110 -1.84 -1.17 -11.67
C LEU A 110 -2.38 -1.88 -12.92
N GLU A 111 -1.59 -1.90 -13.99
CA GLU A 111 -1.93 -2.60 -15.23
C GLU A 111 -2.19 -4.10 -14.99
N THR A 112 -1.27 -4.75 -14.26
CA THR A 112 -1.42 -6.17 -13.92
C THR A 112 -2.66 -6.42 -13.08
N ALA A 113 -2.93 -5.55 -12.09
CA ALA A 113 -4.12 -5.66 -11.26
C ALA A 113 -5.41 -5.53 -12.10
N LEU A 114 -5.46 -4.57 -13.02
CA LEU A 114 -6.61 -4.36 -13.90
C LEU A 114 -6.83 -5.55 -14.84
N LEU A 115 -5.76 -6.11 -15.40
CA LEU A 115 -5.82 -7.32 -16.22
C LEU A 115 -6.41 -8.50 -15.43
N LEU A 116 -5.93 -8.74 -14.21
CA LEU A 116 -6.42 -9.82 -13.35
C LEU A 116 -7.89 -9.64 -12.97
N LEU A 117 -8.31 -8.42 -12.65
CA LEU A 117 -9.71 -8.13 -12.35
C LEU A 117 -10.62 -8.35 -13.57
N ARG A 118 -10.20 -7.89 -14.75
CA ARG A 118 -10.93 -8.13 -16.01
C ARG A 118 -11.04 -9.62 -16.33
N ALA A 119 -9.97 -10.38 -16.12
CA ALA A 119 -9.98 -11.83 -16.34
C ALA A 119 -10.97 -12.55 -15.40
N ARG A 120 -10.98 -12.20 -14.11
CA ARG A 120 -11.92 -12.75 -13.12
C ARG A 120 -13.37 -12.40 -13.44
N LEU A 121 -13.63 -11.19 -13.94
CA LEU A 121 -14.98 -10.78 -14.34
C LEU A 121 -15.50 -11.56 -15.55
N LEU A 122 -14.63 -11.91 -16.50
CA LEU A 122 -15.00 -12.74 -17.64
C LEU A 122 -15.34 -14.18 -17.19
N GLU A 123 -14.53 -14.74 -16.29
CA GLU A 123 -14.79 -16.06 -15.69
C GLU A 123 -16.15 -16.09 -14.97
N SER A 124 -16.43 -15.11 -14.09
CA SER A 124 -17.71 -15.04 -13.37
C SER A 124 -18.91 -14.84 -14.30
N ALA A 125 -18.76 -14.03 -15.36
CA ALA A 125 -19.83 -13.78 -16.31
C ALA A 125 -20.19 -15.02 -17.14
N ASP A 126 -19.23 -15.92 -17.37
CA ASP A 126 -19.48 -17.19 -18.04
C ASP A 126 -20.06 -18.24 -17.08
N GLU A 127 -19.65 -18.26 -15.80
CA GLU A 127 -20.30 -19.09 -14.77
C GLU A 127 -21.78 -18.73 -14.59
N ASP A 128 -22.12 -17.44 -14.54
CA ASP A 128 -23.51 -16.97 -14.43
C ASP A 128 -24.36 -17.39 -15.64
N LYS A 129 -23.79 -17.40 -16.85
CA LYS A 129 -24.48 -17.90 -18.06
C LYS A 129 -24.70 -19.41 -18.02
N VAL A 130 -23.77 -20.18 -17.46
CA VAL A 130 -23.90 -21.64 -17.32
C VAL A 130 -24.93 -21.99 -16.23
N ALA A 131 -24.97 -21.25 -15.12
CA ALA A 131 -25.93 -21.46 -14.04
C ALA A 131 -27.38 -21.04 -14.40
N SER A 132 -27.55 -20.21 -15.43
CA SER A 132 -28.85 -19.71 -15.90
C SER A 132 -29.50 -20.57 -17.01
N ASN A 133 -28.83 -21.63 -17.46
CA ASN A 133 -29.33 -22.63 -18.43
C ASN A 133 -29.64 -23.97 -17.75
#